data_AF-A0A953J1S1-F1
#
_entry.id   AF-A0A953J1S1-F1
#
_cell.length_a   1.000
_cell.length_b   1.000
_cell.length_c   1.000
_cell.angle_alpha   90.00
_cell.angle_beta   90.00
_cell.angle_gamma   90.00
#
_symmetry.space_group_name_H-M   'P 1'
#
loop_
_entity.id
_entity.type
_entity.pdbx_description
1 polymer ?
#
loop_
_entity_poly.entity_id
_entity_poly.type
_entity_poly.pdbx_seq_one_letter_code
_entity_poly.pdbx_strand_id
1 'polypeptide(L)'
;MLKDLKRRTRDCCSVAGGVAGCFTVFVLVFSFLLLSLEEAHALPTLQTYIEGASAGSNGSDEETWFLTSDSSFSLYVVGAYGSKTASIDSATLLVSVPQGEKGTLTITSATDEIPVLLTATGQSSASATNPAKNADTAILTDVSGNSGYSSTNFLPAGLNLNNHYPVKSSVSDFLLYDLFSFDNSEKNLFNYDASNGSIEATTAKGEQKEYEVQVDGFSSVHFDVYAEELESSGGKKKVVYSWDWENNPGSHDATAYAAVPEPVMSLLLLPALAGLFFFRRSAVTEGGSGQ
;
A
#
# COMPACT_ATOMS: atom_id res chain seq x y z
N MET A 1 21.33 -36.47 19.61
CA MET A 1 20.00 -36.54 18.96
C MET A 1 20.04 -37.10 17.53
N LEU A 2 21.01 -36.76 16.67
CA LEU A 2 21.14 -37.33 15.31
C LEU A 2 21.55 -38.82 15.22
N LYS A 3 22.10 -39.44 16.28
CA LYS A 3 22.51 -40.85 16.25
C LYS A 3 21.36 -41.85 16.47
N ASP A 4 20.22 -41.40 17.01
CA ASP A 4 19.10 -42.28 17.36
C ASP A 4 18.06 -42.45 16.24
N LEU A 5 17.98 -41.51 15.29
CA LEU A 5 17.14 -41.68 14.09
C LEU A 5 17.66 -42.80 13.15
N LYS A 6 18.94 -43.19 13.28
CA LYS A 6 19.59 -44.18 12.40
C LYS A 6 19.32 -45.64 12.79
N ARG A 7 18.72 -45.88 13.97
CA ARG A 7 18.39 -47.24 14.45
C ARG A 7 16.94 -47.63 14.21
N ARG A 8 16.00 -46.68 14.22
CA ARG A 8 14.56 -46.99 14.02
C ARG A 8 14.11 -47.18 12.58
N THR A 9 14.95 -46.83 11.60
CA THR A 9 14.65 -47.03 10.17
C THR A 9 14.96 -48.43 9.65
N ARG A 10 15.61 -49.30 10.44
CA ARG A 10 16.02 -50.64 9.98
C ARG A 10 14.98 -51.75 10.15
N ASP A 11 14.00 -51.59 11.04
CA ASP A 11 13.13 -52.71 11.41
C ASP A 11 11.78 -52.74 10.65
N CYS A 12 11.51 -51.77 9.76
CA CYS A 12 10.27 -51.74 8.96
C CYS A 12 10.35 -52.52 7.63
N CYS A 13 11.48 -53.14 7.27
CA CYS A 13 11.67 -53.77 5.96
C CYS A 13 11.52 -55.30 5.92
N SER A 14 11.25 -55.97 7.04
CA SER A 14 11.36 -57.44 7.11
C SER A 14 10.05 -58.21 6.92
N VAL A 15 8.88 -57.57 6.78
CA VAL A 15 7.61 -58.28 6.73
C VAL A 15 6.72 -57.73 5.60
N ALA A 16 7.00 -58.22 4.38
CA ALA A 16 6.19 -58.22 3.14
C ALA A 16 6.91 -57.61 1.92
N GLY A 17 6.94 -58.37 0.82
CA GLY A 17 6.97 -57.84 -0.56
C GLY A 17 8.01 -56.76 -0.88
N GLY A 18 9.24 -57.19 -1.12
CA GLY A 18 10.43 -56.36 -1.23
C GLY A 18 10.41 -55.27 -2.32
N VAL A 19 11.13 -54.19 -2.02
CA VAL A 19 11.54 -53.08 -2.92
C VAL A 19 10.42 -52.16 -3.40
N ALA A 20 9.26 -52.68 -3.82
CA ALA A 20 8.16 -51.87 -4.37
C ALA A 20 7.54 -50.92 -3.31
N GLY A 21 7.36 -51.38 -2.08
CA GLY A 21 6.78 -50.57 -1.00
C GLY A 21 7.65 -49.38 -0.58
N CYS A 22 8.97 -49.58 -0.48
CA CYS A 22 9.90 -48.54 -0.04
C CYS A 22 10.07 -47.43 -1.08
N PHE A 23 10.07 -47.80 -2.37
CA PHE A 23 10.07 -46.83 -3.47
C PHE A 23 8.79 -45.98 -3.50
N THR A 24 7.64 -46.60 -3.24
CA THR A 24 6.34 -45.89 -3.20
C THR A 24 6.29 -44.85 -2.08
N VAL A 25 6.77 -45.19 -0.88
CA VAL A 25 6.84 -44.23 0.24
C VAL A 25 7.80 -43.08 -0.07
N PHE A 26 8.96 -43.36 -0.69
CA PHE A 26 9.90 -42.32 -1.08
C PHE A 26 9.31 -41.37 -2.14
N VAL A 27 8.63 -41.90 -3.16
CA VAL A 27 7.97 -41.08 -4.19
C VAL A 27 6.85 -40.22 -3.59
N LEU A 28 6.06 -40.74 -2.65
CA LEU A 28 5.00 -39.97 -1.98
C LEU A 28 5.57 -38.86 -1.11
N VAL A 29 6.62 -39.13 -0.32
CA VAL A 29 7.29 -38.12 0.51
C VAL A 29 7.94 -37.06 -0.36
N PHE A 30 8.62 -37.46 -1.45
CA PHE A 30 9.25 -36.52 -2.38
C PHE A 30 8.23 -35.68 -3.15
N SER A 31 7.11 -36.27 -3.58
CA SER A 31 6.02 -35.52 -4.24
C SER A 31 5.35 -34.56 -3.28
N PHE A 32 5.13 -34.95 -2.02
CA PHE A 32 4.60 -34.06 -0.98
C PHE A 32 5.57 -32.89 -0.69
N LEU A 33 6.88 -33.16 -0.61
CA LEU A 33 7.91 -32.14 -0.46
C LEU A 33 7.96 -31.17 -1.65
N LEU A 34 7.86 -31.66 -2.88
CA LEU A 34 7.81 -30.81 -4.08
C LEU A 34 6.54 -29.94 -4.12
N LEU A 35 5.39 -30.47 -3.68
CA LEU A 35 4.14 -29.72 -3.61
C LEU A 35 4.14 -28.68 -2.48
N SER A 36 4.92 -28.89 -1.41
CA SER A 36 5.07 -27.91 -0.32
C SER A 36 6.09 -26.80 -0.61
N LEU A 37 6.81 -26.86 -1.74
CA LEU A 37 7.85 -25.88 -2.10
C LEU A 37 7.35 -24.79 -3.05
N GLU A 38 6.12 -24.87 -3.53
CA GLU A 38 5.50 -23.84 -4.36
C GLU A 38 4.40 -23.13 -3.57
N GLU A 39 4.79 -22.35 -2.55
CA GLU A 39 3.95 -21.22 -2.14
C GLU A 39 4.05 -20.19 -3.27
N ALA A 40 3.24 -20.39 -4.31
CA ALA A 40 3.00 -19.37 -5.31
C ALA A 40 2.17 -18.27 -4.62
N HIS A 41 2.86 -17.37 -3.91
CA HIS A 41 2.26 -16.14 -3.43
C HIS A 41 1.83 -15.37 -4.68
N ALA A 42 0.53 -15.36 -4.93
CA ALA A 42 -0.05 -14.53 -5.98
C ALA A 42 0.17 -13.08 -5.55
N LEU A 43 1.00 -12.36 -6.30
CA LEU A 43 1.18 -10.94 -6.16
C LEU A 43 -0.20 -10.27 -6.39
N PRO A 44 -0.70 -9.43 -5.47
CA PRO A 44 -1.93 -8.69 -5.73
C PRO A 44 -1.81 -7.86 -7.01
N THR A 45 -2.89 -7.81 -7.79
CA THR A 45 -2.93 -7.13 -9.09
C THR A 45 -2.55 -5.65 -8.94
N LEU A 46 -3.00 -5.00 -7.87
CA LEU A 46 -2.72 -3.59 -7.62
C LEU A 46 -2.13 -3.38 -6.23
N GLN A 47 -1.15 -2.50 -6.11
CA GLN A 47 -0.49 -2.15 -4.85
C GLN A 47 -0.01 -0.70 -4.86
N THR A 48 0.11 -0.10 -3.69
CA THR A 48 0.76 1.20 -3.49
C THR A 48 1.79 1.11 -2.37
N TYR A 49 2.89 1.84 -2.52
CA TYR A 49 3.94 1.94 -1.50
C TYR A 49 4.53 3.34 -1.49
N ILE A 50 4.79 3.89 -0.31
CA ILE A 50 5.50 5.15 -0.15
C ILE A 50 6.94 4.85 0.25
N GLU A 51 7.92 5.42 -0.48
CA GLU A 51 9.33 5.18 -0.16
C GLU A 51 9.67 5.59 1.28
N GLY A 52 10.32 4.67 2.01
CA GLY A 52 10.70 4.90 3.41
C GLY A 52 9.56 4.69 4.41
N ALA A 53 8.35 4.37 3.96
CA ALA A 53 7.25 4.02 4.84
C ALA A 53 7.51 2.72 5.61
N SER A 54 6.90 2.60 6.78
CA SER A 54 6.95 1.42 7.65
C SER A 54 5.57 0.79 7.73
N ALA A 55 5.50 -0.51 7.56
CA ALA A 55 4.26 -1.27 7.71
C ALA A 55 3.74 -1.23 9.16
N GLY A 56 2.43 -1.13 9.34
CA GLY A 56 1.82 -1.21 10.67
C GLY A 56 0.30 -1.01 10.68
N SER A 57 -0.21 -0.59 11.83
CA SER A 57 -1.62 -0.20 12.01
C SER A 57 -1.70 1.11 12.79
N ASN A 58 -2.60 2.01 12.38
CA ASN A 58 -2.92 3.24 13.11
C ASN A 58 -4.44 3.43 13.24
N GLY A 59 -4.96 3.18 14.43
CA GLY A 59 -6.40 3.27 14.68
C GLY A 59 -7.17 2.16 13.97
N SER A 60 -8.01 2.53 13.00
CA SER A 60 -8.78 1.57 12.18
C SER A 60 -8.17 1.31 10.81
N ASP A 61 -7.07 2.00 10.48
CA ASP A 61 -6.23 1.76 9.32
C ASP A 61 -5.25 0.64 9.70
N GLU A 62 -5.43 -0.56 9.18
CA GLU A 62 -4.68 -1.76 9.55
C GLU A 62 -3.95 -2.33 8.34
N GLU A 63 -2.73 -2.83 8.56
CA GLU A 63 -1.93 -3.50 7.53
C GLU A 63 -1.47 -2.58 6.40
N THR A 64 -1.25 -1.29 6.67
CA THR A 64 -0.86 -0.29 5.66
C THR A 64 0.61 0.15 5.78
N TRP A 65 1.14 0.79 4.73
CA TRP A 65 2.43 1.47 4.75
C TRP A 65 2.32 2.91 5.27
N PHE A 66 2.95 3.21 6.42
CA PHE A 66 2.91 4.54 7.04
C PHE A 66 4.20 5.35 6.86
N LEU A 67 4.06 6.59 6.39
CA LEU A 67 5.12 7.60 6.41
C LEU A 67 4.77 8.75 7.39
N THR A 68 5.73 9.12 8.24
CA THR A 68 5.57 10.21 9.24
C THR A 68 6.78 11.13 9.23
N SER A 69 6.85 12.13 8.33
CA SER A 69 7.83 13.25 8.45
C SER A 69 7.82 14.21 7.27
N ASP A 70 7.41 13.77 6.08
CA ASP A 70 7.69 14.53 4.86
C ASP A 70 6.41 14.98 4.15
N SER A 71 6.40 16.25 3.73
CA SER A 71 5.41 16.81 2.83
C SER A 71 5.69 16.48 1.35
N SER A 72 6.79 15.77 1.07
CA SER A 72 7.18 15.32 -0.27
C SER A 72 7.74 13.91 -0.19
N PHE A 73 7.27 13.00 -1.04
CA PHE A 73 7.71 11.60 -1.04
C PHE A 73 7.48 10.93 -2.40
N SER A 74 8.23 9.85 -2.66
CA SER A 74 8.01 8.98 -3.81
C SER A 74 6.92 7.95 -3.51
N LEU A 75 5.89 7.92 -4.36
CA LEU A 75 4.80 6.96 -4.35
C LEU A 75 5.00 5.99 -5.51
N TYR A 76 5.12 4.71 -5.18
CA TYR A 76 5.12 3.62 -6.14
C TYR A 76 3.72 3.04 -6.27
N VAL A 77 3.24 2.87 -7.50
CA VAL A 77 1.99 2.18 -7.80
C VAL A 77 2.28 1.02 -8.74
N VAL A 78 1.88 -0.18 -8.37
CA VAL A 78 2.18 -1.42 -9.11
C VAL A 78 0.93 -1.98 -9.73
N GLY A 79 1.00 -2.32 -11.02
CA GLY A 79 0.03 -3.14 -11.74
C GLY A 79 0.65 -4.48 -12.13
N ALA A 80 0.40 -5.52 -11.34
CA ALA A 80 0.90 -6.87 -11.54
C ALA A 80 -0.06 -7.73 -12.39
N TYR A 81 0.47 -8.36 -13.42
CA TYR A 81 -0.27 -9.27 -14.29
C TYR A 81 -0.23 -10.69 -13.73
N GLY A 82 -1.39 -11.15 -13.26
CA GLY A 82 -1.62 -12.54 -12.93
C GLY A 82 -1.60 -13.45 -14.17
N SER A 83 -1.67 -14.76 -13.95
CA SER A 83 -1.67 -15.75 -15.04
C SER A 83 -2.87 -15.65 -16.00
N LYS A 84 -3.92 -14.92 -15.59
CA LYS A 84 -5.16 -14.71 -16.36
C LYS A 84 -5.37 -13.26 -16.79
N THR A 85 -4.67 -12.31 -16.17
CA THR A 85 -4.77 -10.88 -16.47
C THR A 85 -4.33 -10.61 -17.91
N ALA A 86 -5.25 -10.11 -18.73
CA ALA A 86 -5.00 -9.78 -20.13
C ALA A 86 -4.64 -8.30 -20.31
N SER A 87 -5.31 -7.41 -19.58
CA SER A 87 -4.99 -5.98 -19.47
C SER A 87 -5.41 -5.42 -18.11
N ILE A 88 -4.74 -4.34 -17.71
CA ILE A 88 -5.10 -3.49 -16.57
C ILE A 88 -5.26 -2.09 -17.15
N ASP A 89 -6.51 -1.68 -17.33
CA ASP A 89 -6.88 -0.41 -17.95
C ASP A 89 -7.59 0.48 -16.93
N SER A 90 -7.76 1.76 -17.25
CA SER A 90 -8.57 2.67 -16.42
C SER A 90 -8.09 2.78 -14.96
N ALA A 91 -6.81 2.56 -14.71
CA ALA A 91 -6.24 2.58 -13.38
C ALA A 91 -6.40 3.97 -12.77
N THR A 92 -6.91 4.02 -11.55
CA THR A 92 -7.26 5.26 -10.87
C THR A 92 -6.69 5.26 -9.47
N LEU A 93 -5.92 6.30 -9.16
CA LEU A 93 -5.46 6.58 -7.82
C LEU A 93 -6.60 7.29 -7.07
N LEU A 94 -7.05 6.67 -5.99
CA LEU A 94 -7.96 7.27 -5.03
C LEU A 94 -7.14 7.84 -3.88
N VAL A 95 -7.27 9.14 -3.65
CA VAL A 95 -6.64 9.81 -2.50
C VAL A 95 -7.72 10.19 -1.51
N SER A 96 -7.65 9.63 -0.30
CA SER A 96 -8.51 9.97 0.82
C SER A 96 -7.81 11.00 1.70
N VAL A 97 -8.48 12.13 1.95
CA VAL A 97 -8.02 13.17 2.89
C VAL A 97 -9.06 13.35 4.00
N PRO A 98 -8.67 13.73 5.23
CA PRO A 98 -9.62 13.95 6.31
C PRO A 98 -10.76 14.90 5.92
N GLN A 99 -11.99 14.51 6.25
CA GLN A 99 -13.19 15.22 5.84
C GLN A 99 -13.16 16.69 6.24
N GLY A 100 -13.41 17.58 5.28
CA GLY A 100 -13.48 19.02 5.45
C GLY A 100 -12.13 19.74 5.45
N GLU A 101 -11.01 19.02 5.43
CA GLU A 101 -9.69 19.63 5.24
C GLU A 101 -9.49 20.10 3.81
N LYS A 102 -8.61 21.10 3.64
CA LYS A 102 -8.27 21.69 2.34
C LYS A 102 -6.78 21.95 2.27
N GLY A 103 -6.22 21.76 1.10
CA GLY A 103 -4.78 21.80 0.93
C GLY A 103 -4.35 21.90 -0.53
N THR A 104 -3.12 21.49 -0.78
CA THR A 104 -2.59 21.29 -2.13
C THR A 104 -2.03 19.88 -2.23
N LEU A 105 -2.24 19.23 -3.37
CA LEU A 105 -1.68 17.92 -3.68
C LEU A 105 -1.16 17.98 -5.11
N THR A 106 0.15 17.88 -5.26
CA THR A 106 0.81 17.83 -6.57
C THR A 106 1.38 16.44 -6.78
N ILE A 107 1.08 15.82 -7.92
CA ILE A 107 1.62 14.53 -8.32
C ILE A 107 2.34 14.74 -9.65
N THR A 108 3.62 14.40 -9.69
CA THR A 108 4.45 14.48 -10.90
C THR A 108 5.15 13.16 -11.16
N SER A 109 5.62 12.94 -12.38
CA SER A 109 6.51 11.82 -12.70
C SER A 109 7.61 12.29 -13.63
N ALA A 110 8.80 11.70 -13.49
CA ALA A 110 9.93 11.92 -14.38
C ALA A 110 9.94 10.94 -15.58
N THR A 111 9.37 9.75 -15.38
CA THR A 111 9.45 8.61 -16.31
C THR A 111 8.09 8.21 -16.86
N ASP A 112 7.03 8.43 -16.10
CA ASP A 112 5.69 7.97 -16.40
C ASP A 112 4.77 9.11 -16.84
N GLU A 113 3.57 8.75 -17.26
CA GLU A 113 2.52 9.71 -17.59
C GLU A 113 2.08 10.45 -16.32
N ILE A 114 1.96 11.79 -16.41
CA ILE A 114 1.53 12.61 -15.26
C ILE A 114 0.05 12.33 -14.99
N PRO A 115 -0.32 11.96 -13.75
CA PRO A 115 -1.71 11.66 -13.42
C PRO A 115 -2.64 12.84 -13.64
N VAL A 116 -3.84 12.56 -14.16
CA VAL A 116 -4.82 13.60 -14.50
C VAL A 116 -5.92 13.64 -13.44
N LEU A 117 -6.11 14.79 -12.79
CA LEU A 117 -7.20 14.99 -11.83
C LEU A 117 -8.57 14.83 -12.51
N LEU A 118 -9.37 13.88 -12.02
CA LEU A 118 -10.69 13.55 -12.52
C LEU A 118 -11.76 14.31 -11.73
N THR A 119 -12.41 15.28 -12.38
CA THR A 119 -13.44 16.14 -11.76
C THR A 119 -14.82 16.01 -12.40
N ALA A 120 -14.90 15.39 -13.57
CA ALA A 120 -16.15 15.22 -14.30
C ALA A 120 -16.28 13.81 -14.90
N THR A 121 -17.50 13.30 -14.96
CA THR A 121 -17.82 12.03 -15.63
C THR A 121 -17.45 12.11 -17.11
N GLY A 122 -16.76 11.09 -17.61
CA GLY A 122 -16.32 11.02 -19.01
C GLY A 122 -15.22 12.02 -19.36
N GLN A 123 -14.54 12.60 -18.36
CA GLN A 123 -13.39 13.47 -18.57
C GLN A 123 -12.18 12.64 -19.02
N SER A 124 -12.01 12.52 -20.34
CA SER A 124 -10.75 12.24 -21.05
C SER A 124 -9.76 11.22 -20.43
N SER A 125 -10.28 10.16 -19.83
CA SER A 125 -9.53 8.94 -19.49
C SER A 125 -9.94 7.82 -20.46
N ALA A 126 -9.13 6.76 -20.55
CA ALA A 126 -9.53 5.52 -21.22
C ALA A 126 -10.80 4.89 -20.59
N SER A 127 -11.19 5.34 -19.39
CA SER A 127 -12.38 4.91 -18.67
C SER A 127 -13.57 5.84 -18.90
N ALA A 128 -14.43 5.51 -19.86
CA ALA A 128 -15.64 6.31 -20.13
C ALA A 128 -16.63 6.37 -18.93
N THR A 129 -16.42 5.57 -17.89
CA THR A 129 -17.34 5.34 -16.76
C THR A 129 -16.81 5.83 -15.41
N ASN A 130 -15.53 6.24 -15.32
CA ASN A 130 -14.93 6.72 -14.08
C ASN A 130 -14.54 8.20 -14.20
N PRO A 131 -15.01 9.10 -13.32
CA PRO A 131 -15.89 8.90 -12.16
C PRO A 131 -17.38 8.76 -12.55
N ALA A 132 -18.14 8.01 -11.75
CA ALA A 132 -19.59 7.82 -11.96
C ALA A 132 -20.42 9.09 -11.70
N LYS A 133 -19.81 10.11 -11.08
CA LYS A 133 -20.39 11.43 -10.83
C LYS A 133 -19.32 12.51 -10.99
N ASN A 134 -19.76 13.76 -11.16
CA ASN A 134 -18.86 14.91 -11.11
C ASN A 134 -18.46 15.23 -9.67
N ALA A 135 -17.29 15.86 -9.51
CA ALA A 135 -16.81 16.43 -8.27
C ALA A 135 -17.83 17.41 -7.68
N ASP A 136 -18.08 17.29 -6.37
CA ASP A 136 -19.09 18.07 -5.64
C ASP A 136 -18.51 18.95 -4.54
N THR A 137 -17.20 18.86 -4.28
CA THR A 137 -16.52 19.63 -3.24
C THR A 137 -15.19 20.22 -3.72
N ALA A 138 -14.81 21.36 -3.15
CA ALA A 138 -13.56 22.07 -3.42
C ALA A 138 -12.55 21.78 -2.30
N ILE A 139 -11.73 20.75 -2.52
CA ILE A 139 -10.73 20.22 -1.58
C ILE A 139 -9.37 20.88 -1.82
N LEU A 140 -8.96 20.99 -3.09
CA LEU A 140 -7.69 21.58 -3.50
C LEU A 140 -7.82 23.10 -3.61
N THR A 141 -6.90 23.82 -2.97
CA THR A 141 -6.90 25.29 -2.87
C THR A 141 -6.27 25.98 -4.09
N ASP A 142 -5.51 25.23 -4.88
CA ASP A 142 -4.84 25.64 -6.11
C ASP A 142 -5.61 25.27 -7.39
N VAL A 143 -6.72 24.54 -7.26
CA VAL A 143 -7.63 24.20 -8.36
C VAL A 143 -8.93 25.01 -8.24
N SER A 144 -9.32 25.68 -9.32
CA SER A 144 -10.59 26.43 -9.33
C SER A 144 -11.79 25.50 -9.44
N GLY A 145 -12.80 25.68 -8.60
CA GLY A 145 -14.06 24.92 -8.65
C GLY A 145 -14.04 23.67 -7.76
N ASN A 146 -14.90 22.71 -8.07
CA ASN A 146 -14.92 21.43 -7.36
C ASN A 146 -13.78 20.55 -7.87
N SER A 147 -12.92 20.12 -6.95
CA SER A 147 -11.73 19.33 -7.24
C SER A 147 -11.84 17.90 -6.74
N GLY A 148 -12.88 17.56 -5.98
CA GLY A 148 -13.04 16.23 -5.41
C GLY A 148 -14.47 15.93 -4.95
N TYR A 149 -14.59 14.89 -4.13
CA TYR A 149 -15.85 14.25 -3.80
C TYR A 149 -16.02 14.14 -2.28
N SER A 150 -17.18 14.53 -1.75
CA SER A 150 -17.44 14.43 -0.30
C SER A 150 -18.06 13.10 0.12
N SER A 151 -18.14 12.13 -0.80
CA SER A 151 -18.75 10.82 -0.58
C SER A 151 -18.26 9.81 -1.59
N THR A 152 -18.38 8.51 -1.31
CA THR A 152 -17.95 7.40 -2.18
C THR A 152 -18.88 7.15 -3.38
N ASN A 153 -19.79 8.09 -3.68
CA ASN A 153 -20.80 7.97 -4.72
C ASN A 153 -20.22 8.06 -6.15
N PHE A 154 -18.94 8.40 -6.28
CA PHE A 154 -18.20 8.44 -7.54
C PHE A 154 -17.72 7.05 -7.98
N LEU A 155 -17.66 6.08 -7.06
CA LEU A 155 -17.13 4.75 -7.35
C LEU A 155 -17.96 4.08 -8.48
N PRO A 156 -17.29 3.37 -9.41
CA PRO A 156 -17.97 2.54 -10.39
C PRO A 156 -18.94 1.55 -9.74
N ALA A 157 -20.03 1.24 -10.45
CA ALA A 157 -21.01 0.28 -9.96
C ALA A 157 -20.37 -1.12 -9.82
N GLY A 158 -20.48 -1.71 -8.63
CA GLY A 158 -19.94 -3.04 -8.33
C GLY A 158 -18.57 -3.04 -7.67
N LEU A 159 -17.80 -1.95 -7.76
CA LEU A 159 -16.54 -1.81 -7.04
C LEU A 159 -16.81 -1.76 -5.53
N ASN A 160 -16.15 -2.66 -4.80
CA ASN A 160 -16.22 -2.73 -3.35
C ASN A 160 -14.81 -2.59 -2.77
N LEU A 161 -14.48 -1.39 -2.27
CA LEU A 161 -13.21 -1.11 -1.58
C LEU A 161 -13.17 -1.70 -0.16
N ASN A 162 -13.84 -2.85 0.06
CA ASN A 162 -13.90 -3.61 1.30
C ASN A 162 -14.31 -2.84 2.57
N ASN A 163 -14.87 -1.64 2.42
CA ASN A 163 -15.18 -0.74 3.54
C ASN A 163 -13.97 -0.52 4.48
N HIS A 164 -12.75 -0.55 3.92
CA HIS A 164 -11.54 -0.31 4.69
C HIS A 164 -11.45 1.17 5.09
N TYR A 165 -10.75 1.45 6.18
CA TYR A 165 -10.53 2.81 6.65
C TYR A 165 -9.24 3.31 5.99
N PRO A 166 -9.19 4.56 5.47
CA PRO A 166 -10.11 5.67 5.70
C PRO A 166 -11.18 5.90 4.61
N VAL A 167 -11.42 4.95 3.69
CA VAL A 167 -12.37 5.12 2.56
C VAL A 167 -13.84 5.08 2.99
N LYS A 168 -14.27 6.12 3.72
CA LYS A 168 -15.63 6.28 4.27
C LYS A 168 -16.08 7.72 4.14
N SER A 169 -17.28 7.93 3.61
CA SER A 169 -17.86 9.27 3.38
C SER A 169 -18.03 10.14 4.63
N SER A 170 -17.98 9.54 5.82
CA SER A 170 -18.06 10.25 7.12
C SER A 170 -16.69 10.48 7.77
N VAL A 171 -15.62 10.12 7.07
CA VAL A 171 -14.23 10.16 7.56
C VAL A 171 -13.38 10.99 6.61
N SER A 172 -13.59 10.81 5.31
CA SER A 172 -12.72 11.38 4.28
C SER A 172 -13.52 12.08 3.19
N ASP A 173 -12.87 13.08 2.60
CA ASP A 173 -13.17 13.56 1.24
C ASP A 173 -12.14 12.94 0.27
N PHE A 174 -12.46 12.93 -1.03
CA PHE A 174 -11.75 12.11 -2.00
C PHE A 174 -11.28 12.92 -3.21
N LEU A 175 -10.08 12.61 -3.69
CA LEU A 175 -9.55 13.05 -4.98
C LEU A 175 -9.30 11.81 -5.85
N LEU A 176 -9.48 11.97 -7.16
CA LEU A 176 -9.27 10.89 -8.12
C LEU A 176 -8.28 11.33 -9.19
N TYR A 177 -7.29 10.50 -9.47
CA TYR A 177 -6.34 10.74 -10.55
C TYR A 177 -6.31 9.54 -11.50
N ASP A 178 -6.43 9.81 -12.79
CA ASP A 178 -6.23 8.80 -13.83
C ASP A 178 -4.74 8.45 -13.92
N LEU A 179 -4.44 7.17 -13.74
CA LEU A 179 -3.11 6.56 -13.90
C LEU A 179 -3.00 5.83 -15.25
N PHE A 180 -4.01 5.92 -16.11
CA PHE A 180 -4.08 5.31 -17.44
C PHE A 180 -4.08 3.77 -17.37
N SER A 181 -3.33 3.09 -18.23
CA SER A 181 -3.16 1.64 -18.22
C SER A 181 -1.82 1.24 -17.61
N PHE A 182 -1.71 0.01 -17.12
CA PHE A 182 -0.42 -0.59 -16.77
C PHE A 182 0.08 -1.52 -17.88
N ASP A 183 1.35 -1.39 -18.26
CA ASP A 183 1.97 -2.26 -19.25
C ASP A 183 2.32 -3.65 -18.67
N ASN A 184 2.37 -4.66 -19.55
CA ASN A 184 2.85 -6.01 -19.20
C ASN A 184 4.30 -6.22 -19.67
N SER A 185 5.17 -5.25 -19.37
CA SER A 185 6.50 -5.15 -19.96
C SER A 185 7.63 -5.50 -18.99
N GLU A 186 7.47 -5.17 -17.70
CA GLU A 186 8.48 -5.39 -16.67
C GLU A 186 8.39 -6.80 -16.08
N LYS A 187 9.51 -7.25 -15.49
CA LYS A 187 9.64 -8.60 -14.91
C LYS A 187 10.22 -8.62 -13.50
N ASN A 188 10.52 -7.45 -12.95
CA ASN A 188 11.17 -7.27 -11.66
C ASN A 188 10.32 -6.35 -10.77
N LEU A 189 9.04 -6.71 -10.61
CA LEU A 189 8.16 -6.00 -9.69
C LEU A 189 8.50 -6.37 -8.25
N PHE A 190 8.21 -5.47 -7.32
CA PHE A 190 8.28 -5.76 -5.89
C PHE A 190 6.88 -6.08 -5.34
N ASN A 191 6.83 -6.96 -4.35
CA ASN A 191 5.66 -7.17 -3.50
C ASN A 191 5.81 -6.30 -2.26
N TYR A 192 4.90 -5.35 -2.06
CA TYR A 192 4.88 -4.41 -0.96
C TYR A 192 3.85 -4.83 0.09
N ASP A 193 4.15 -5.86 0.87
CA ASP A 193 3.21 -6.48 1.81
C ASP A 193 3.34 -5.87 3.21
N ALA A 194 2.40 -5.00 3.57
CA ALA A 194 2.39 -4.37 4.89
C ALA A 194 1.79 -5.26 5.99
N SER A 195 1.17 -6.40 5.68
CA SER A 195 0.73 -7.35 6.70
C SER A 195 1.90 -7.97 7.49
N ASN A 196 3.05 -8.10 6.83
CA ASN A 196 4.29 -8.63 7.41
C ASN A 196 5.49 -7.66 7.29
N GLY A 197 5.29 -6.50 6.65
CA GLY A 197 6.32 -5.48 6.44
C GLY A 197 7.44 -5.90 5.49
N SER A 198 7.18 -6.84 4.58
CA SER A 198 8.16 -7.32 3.61
C SER A 198 8.10 -6.53 2.31
N ILE A 199 9.28 -6.35 1.72
CA ILE A 199 9.45 -5.82 0.36
C ILE A 199 10.31 -6.82 -0.39
N GLU A 200 9.68 -7.60 -1.27
CA GLU A 200 10.31 -8.74 -1.92
C GLU A 200 10.28 -8.61 -3.44
N ALA A 201 11.42 -8.81 -4.09
CA ALA A 201 11.46 -8.88 -5.55
C ALA A 201 10.70 -10.12 -6.04
N THR A 202 9.89 -9.95 -7.07
CA THR A 202 9.05 -11.00 -7.64
C THR A 202 9.47 -11.32 -9.07
N THR A 203 8.96 -12.44 -9.59
CA THR A 203 9.07 -12.79 -11.02
C THR A 203 7.77 -12.50 -11.78
N ALA A 204 6.82 -11.83 -11.13
CA ALA A 204 5.59 -11.41 -11.76
C ALA A 204 5.90 -10.40 -12.88
N LYS A 205 5.01 -10.35 -13.86
CA LYS A 205 5.10 -9.34 -14.91
C LYS A 205 4.16 -8.19 -14.60
N GLY A 206 4.41 -7.04 -15.20
CA GLY A 206 3.53 -5.88 -15.10
C GLY A 206 4.34 -4.61 -15.23
N GLU A 207 3.96 -3.59 -14.47
CA GLU A 207 4.63 -2.29 -14.46
C GLU A 207 4.52 -1.67 -13.07
N GLN A 208 5.60 -1.03 -12.63
CA GLN A 208 5.62 -0.14 -11.49
C GLN A 208 5.81 1.30 -11.98
N LYS A 209 4.86 2.18 -11.63
CA LYS A 209 4.96 3.62 -11.88
C LYS A 209 5.46 4.33 -10.63
N GLU A 210 6.30 5.35 -10.82
CA GLU A 210 6.88 6.15 -9.75
C GLU A 210 6.43 7.61 -9.87
N TYR A 211 5.87 8.11 -8.78
CA TYR A 211 5.37 9.47 -8.70
C TYR A 211 6.01 10.24 -7.55
N GLU A 212 6.41 11.46 -7.81
CA GLU A 212 6.79 12.43 -6.79
C GLU A 212 5.53 13.16 -6.33
N VAL A 213 5.17 12.98 -5.05
CA VAL A 213 3.97 13.53 -4.43
C VAL A 213 4.37 14.63 -3.46
N GLN A 214 3.74 15.79 -3.59
CA GLN A 214 3.87 16.91 -2.64
C GLN A 214 2.51 17.26 -2.04
N VAL A 215 2.45 17.35 -0.71
CA VAL A 215 1.24 17.53 0.10
C VAL A 215 1.41 18.73 1.04
N ASP A 216 0.42 19.61 1.08
CA ASP A 216 0.32 20.66 2.10
C ASP A 216 -1.13 20.87 2.53
N GLY A 217 -1.36 21.29 3.78
CA GLY A 217 -2.68 21.61 4.32
C GLY A 217 -3.56 20.44 4.77
N PHE A 218 -3.14 19.19 4.57
CA PHE A 218 -3.82 17.99 5.05
C PHE A 218 -3.10 17.38 6.25
N SER A 219 -3.82 16.85 7.24
CA SER A 219 -3.23 16.13 8.38
C SER A 219 -2.83 14.70 8.04
N SER A 220 -3.47 14.09 7.03
CA SER A 220 -3.05 12.85 6.39
C SER A 220 -3.51 12.76 4.94
N VAL A 221 -2.85 11.93 4.15
CA VAL A 221 -3.30 11.47 2.83
C VAL A 221 -3.16 9.95 2.77
N HIS A 222 -4.19 9.26 2.30
CA HIS A 222 -4.19 7.81 2.12
C HIS A 222 -4.41 7.48 0.64
N PHE A 223 -3.68 6.50 0.14
CA PHE A 223 -3.62 6.13 -1.26
C PHE A 223 -4.15 4.73 -1.47
N ASP A 224 -5.19 4.66 -2.29
CA ASP A 224 -5.73 3.44 -2.86
C ASP A 224 -5.57 3.47 -4.37
N VAL A 225 -5.61 2.30 -4.98
CA VAL A 225 -5.65 2.16 -6.43
C VAL A 225 -6.69 1.13 -6.82
N TYR A 226 -7.45 1.43 -7.87
CA TYR A 226 -8.37 0.50 -8.49
C TYR A 226 -8.33 0.61 -10.01
N ALA A 227 -8.64 -0.45 -10.73
CA ALA A 227 -8.55 -0.51 -12.18
C ALA A 227 -9.59 -1.46 -12.79
N GLU A 228 -9.86 -1.32 -14.09
CA GLU A 228 -10.60 -2.33 -14.85
C GLU A 228 -9.62 -3.42 -15.28
N GLU A 229 -9.77 -4.61 -14.70
CA GLU A 229 -9.02 -5.79 -15.12
C GLU A 229 -9.81 -6.55 -16.19
N LEU A 230 -9.15 -6.82 -17.32
CA LEU A 230 -9.65 -7.77 -18.30
C LEU A 230 -9.05 -9.15 -18.00
N GLU A 231 -9.83 -10.05 -17.41
CA GLU A 231 -9.39 -11.43 -17.22
C GLU A 231 -9.64 -12.27 -18.48
N SER A 232 -8.66 -13.08 -18.86
CA SER A 232 -8.80 -14.14 -19.84
C SER A 232 -9.07 -15.49 -19.14
N SER A 233 -10.32 -15.95 -19.20
CA SER A 233 -10.73 -17.25 -18.66
C SER A 233 -11.00 -18.24 -19.79
N GLY A 234 -10.14 -19.26 -19.92
CA GLY A 234 -10.29 -20.22 -21.01
C GLY A 234 -9.23 -21.31 -21.07
N GLY A 235 -9.64 -22.55 -21.36
CA GLY A 235 -8.73 -23.61 -21.79
C GLY A 235 -8.34 -23.48 -23.27
N LYS A 236 -7.57 -24.44 -23.81
CA LYS A 236 -7.04 -24.47 -25.20
C LYS A 236 -8.06 -24.29 -26.35
N LYS A 237 -9.36 -24.14 -26.09
CA LYS A 237 -10.43 -24.12 -27.10
C LYS A 237 -11.35 -22.90 -27.07
N LYS A 238 -11.34 -22.06 -26.02
CA LYS A 238 -12.14 -20.83 -25.96
C LYS A 238 -11.64 -19.92 -24.85
N VAL A 239 -11.30 -18.68 -25.18
CA VAL A 239 -11.04 -17.59 -24.23
C VAL A 239 -12.34 -16.82 -24.03
N VAL A 240 -12.76 -16.63 -22.78
CA VAL A 240 -13.84 -15.73 -22.35
C VAL A 240 -13.18 -14.57 -21.63
N TYR A 241 -13.63 -13.36 -21.94
CA TYR A 241 -13.16 -12.14 -21.31
C TYR A 241 -14.22 -11.63 -20.34
N SER A 242 -13.83 -11.30 -19.10
CA SER A 242 -14.66 -10.62 -18.12
C SER A 242 -13.93 -9.38 -17.61
N TRP A 243 -14.66 -8.27 -17.55
CA TRP A 243 -14.22 -7.07 -16.88
C TRP A 243 -14.64 -7.16 -15.41
N ASP A 244 -13.69 -7.03 -14.50
CA ASP A 244 -13.95 -6.83 -13.08
C ASP A 244 -13.16 -5.62 -12.58
N TRP A 245 -13.70 -4.96 -11.56
CA TRP A 245 -12.98 -3.87 -10.90
C TRP A 245 -12.13 -4.48 -9.79
N GLU A 246 -10.82 -4.37 -9.93
CA GLU A 246 -9.88 -4.78 -8.91
C GLU A 246 -9.41 -3.55 -8.12
N ASN A 247 -9.08 -3.76 -6.85
CA ASN A 247 -8.47 -2.75 -5.98
C ASN A 247 -7.29 -3.35 -5.22
N ASN A 248 -6.35 -2.50 -4.80
CA ASN A 248 -5.34 -2.95 -3.86
C ASN A 248 -6.03 -3.44 -2.57
N PRO A 249 -5.62 -4.59 -2.02
CA PRO A 249 -6.06 -4.98 -0.69
C PRO A 249 -5.52 -3.98 0.33
N GLY A 250 -6.20 -3.85 1.49
CA GLY A 250 -5.75 -2.95 2.55
C GLY A 250 -4.31 -3.24 3.02
N SER A 251 -3.86 -4.49 2.91
CA SER A 251 -2.47 -4.89 3.18
C SER A 251 -1.41 -4.27 2.25
N HIS A 252 -1.84 -3.53 1.22
CA HIS A 252 -1.04 -3.00 0.12
C HIS A 252 -1.47 -1.56 -0.25
N ASP A 253 -2.13 -0.86 0.68
CA ASP A 253 -2.38 0.58 0.60
C ASP A 253 -1.28 1.38 1.33
N ALA A 254 -1.31 2.70 1.24
CA ALA A 254 -0.31 3.55 1.89
C ALA A 254 -0.88 4.86 2.46
N THR A 255 -0.41 5.25 3.64
CA THR A 255 -0.82 6.49 4.33
C THR A 255 0.39 7.36 4.67
N ALA A 256 0.37 8.63 4.26
CA ALA A 256 1.30 9.65 4.77
C ALA A 256 0.58 10.57 5.76
N TYR A 257 1.19 10.78 6.92
CA TYR A 257 0.76 11.81 7.86
C TYR A 257 1.59 13.06 7.69
N ALA A 258 0.94 14.22 7.76
CA ALA A 258 1.68 15.47 7.88
C ALA A 258 2.61 15.40 9.08
N ALA A 259 3.80 15.96 8.91
CA ALA A 259 4.72 16.14 10.02
C ALA A 259 3.99 16.88 11.14
N VAL A 260 3.69 16.18 12.23
CA VAL A 260 3.19 16.82 13.44
C VAL A 260 4.33 17.74 13.87
N PRO A 261 4.15 19.08 13.86
CA PRO A 261 5.21 19.98 14.28
C PRO A 261 5.64 19.52 15.67
N GLU A 262 6.94 19.24 15.85
CA GLU A 262 7.41 18.82 17.17
C GLU A 262 6.84 19.79 18.18
N PRO A 263 6.15 19.29 19.23
CA PRO A 263 5.53 20.17 20.17
C PRO A 263 6.61 21.13 20.65
N VAL A 264 6.29 22.44 20.66
CA VAL A 264 7.18 23.53 21.09
C VAL A 264 7.75 23.28 22.50
N MET A 265 7.29 22.24 23.21
CA MET A 265 7.99 21.53 24.28
C MET A 265 9.50 21.37 24.08
N SER A 266 10.02 21.01 22.89
CA SER A 266 11.47 20.96 22.64
C SER A 266 12.12 22.34 22.84
N LEU A 267 11.42 23.41 22.42
CA LEU A 267 11.82 24.81 22.62
C LEU A 267 11.63 25.28 24.07
N LEU A 268 10.68 24.72 24.83
CA LEU A 268 10.44 25.04 26.25
C LEU A 268 11.37 24.30 27.21
N LEU A 269 11.85 23.12 26.84
CA LEU A 269 12.79 22.33 27.64
C LEU A 269 14.13 23.04 27.80
N LEU A 270 14.64 23.66 26.74
CA LEU A 270 15.93 24.37 26.74
C LEU A 270 15.99 25.54 27.75
N PRO A 271 15.04 26.49 27.78
CA PRO A 271 15.02 27.57 28.77
C PRO A 271 14.67 27.06 30.18
N ALA A 272 13.85 26.01 30.32
CA ALA A 272 13.59 25.40 31.63
C ALA A 272 14.86 24.82 32.25
N LEU A 273 15.67 24.11 31.46
CA LEU A 273 16.97 23.60 31.89
C LEU A 273 17.97 24.74 32.16
N ALA A 274 17.98 25.78 31.32
CA ALA A 274 18.81 26.97 31.57
C ALA A 274 18.44 27.64 32.91
N GLY A 275 17.15 27.78 33.21
CA GLY A 275 16.66 28.31 34.49
C GLY A 275 17.16 27.51 35.70
N LEU A 276 17.16 26.18 35.62
CA LEU A 276 17.70 25.30 36.67
C LEU A 276 19.19 25.54 36.97
N PHE A 277 19.99 25.89 35.96
CA PHE A 277 21.40 26.24 36.17
C PHE A 277 21.59 27.62 36.82
N PHE A 278 20.72 28.59 36.52
CA PHE A 278 20.79 29.91 37.15
C PHE A 278 20.33 29.90 38.61
N PHE A 279 19.32 29.11 38.98
CA PHE A 279 18.86 29.03 40.37
C PHE A 279 19.79 28.24 41.31
N ARG A 280 20.65 27.35 40.77
CA ARG A 280 21.59 26.57 41.60
C ARG A 280 22.76 27.41 42.15
N ARG A 281 23.08 28.57 41.56
CA ARG A 281 24.20 29.43 42.02
C ARG A 281 23.85 30.35 43.19
N SER A 282 22.57 30.57 43.49
CA SER A 282 22.16 31.54 44.52
C SER A 282 22.14 31.00 45.96
N ALA A 283 22.47 29.73 46.20
CA ALA A 283 22.33 29.10 47.52
C ALA A 283 23.66 28.89 48.31
N VAL A 284 24.80 29.44 47.87
CA VAL A 284 26.13 29.11 48.46
C VAL A 284 26.88 30.33 49.06
N THR A 285 26.19 31.41 49.42
CA THR A 285 26.85 32.58 50.03
C THR A 285 26.13 33.11 51.27
N GLU A 286 25.96 32.29 52.29
CA GLU A 286 25.79 32.77 53.67
C GLU A 286 26.45 31.78 54.64
N GLY A 287 27.71 32.02 54.97
CA GLY A 287 28.46 31.16 55.87
C GLY A 287 29.85 31.71 56.19
N GLY A 288 29.92 32.89 56.80
CA GLY A 288 31.20 33.35 57.34
C GLY A 288 31.20 34.80 57.83
N SER A 289 30.89 35.00 59.12
CA SER A 289 31.79 35.67 60.09
C SER A 289 31.04 35.92 61.40
N GLY A 290 31.14 34.98 62.35
CA GLY A 290 30.89 35.24 63.76
C GLY A 290 32.23 35.34 64.47
N GLN A 291 32.52 36.52 65.03
CA GLN A 291 33.61 36.80 65.97
C GLN A 291 33.40 36.09 67.31
#